data_AF-A0A3D9ZQW5-F1
#
_entry.id   AF-A0A3D9ZQW5-F1
#
_cell.length_a   1.000
_cell.length_b   1.000
_cell.length_c   1.000
_cell.angle_alpha   90.00
_cell.angle_beta   90.00
_cell.angle_gamma   90.00
#
_symmetry.space_group_name_H-M   'P 1'
#
loop_
_entity.id
_entity.type
_entity.pdbx_description
1 polymer ?
#
loop_
_entity_poly.entity_id
_entity_poly.type
_entity_poly.pdbx_seq_one_letter_code
_entity_poly.pdbx_strand_id
1 'polypeptide(L)'
;MDVRDLTIGEFGRRTGLSAKALRLYEVSGLLRPAGVNPATGYRRYSVEQVERARRISLLRQLDMPLAVVAEVLAGTDTEAAIRLDRWWQAREAQARAHRASVEYLRAQLTRAAPARTPYPISLIDRPRLKVAAITRDCDQQSLVPTTLACAAEIDAYLRAAGAEPVGERWILFHGHVTPDSEASVEIGLPFTGSVEPTDDILIRIEPAQTVAAATVSRGDCFYPKIMLAYDDVEDHLRDNGLVTTGPPREIYFAEWCDITDADPFMHVAMPVETIMESETR
;
A
#
# COMPACT_ATOMS: atom_id res chain seq x y z
N MET A 1 20.99 15.28 50.83
CA MET A 1 22.37 14.75 50.95
C MET A 1 22.47 13.60 49.97
N ASP A 2 23.02 13.67 48.76
CA ASP A 2 23.68 14.67 47.92
C ASP A 2 23.21 14.36 46.48
N VAL A 3 22.15 15.00 46.00
CA VAL A 3 21.78 14.89 44.58
C VAL A 3 22.77 15.79 43.88
N ARG A 4 23.68 15.21 43.09
CA ARG A 4 24.70 15.97 42.35
C ARG A 4 24.01 16.80 41.26
N ASP A 5 23.47 17.95 41.65
CA ASP A 5 22.68 18.83 40.80
C ASP A 5 23.57 19.56 39.79
N LEU A 6 23.43 19.17 38.53
CA LEU A 6 24.16 19.71 37.40
C LEU A 6 23.56 21.06 36.98
N THR A 7 24.42 22.04 36.72
CA THR A 7 24.01 23.24 35.98
C THR A 7 23.56 22.86 34.57
N ILE A 8 22.77 23.72 33.92
CA ILE A 8 22.34 23.51 32.53
C ILE A 8 23.52 23.27 31.56
N GLY A 9 24.68 23.90 31.80
CA GLY A 9 25.88 23.73 31.00
C GLY A 9 26.61 22.40 31.25
N GLU A 10 26.69 21.95 32.51
CA GLU A 10 27.24 20.62 32.84
C GLU A 10 26.34 19.50 32.34
N PHE A 11 25.02 19.65 32.50
CA PHE A 11 24.03 18.70 31.99
C PHE A 11 24.07 18.63 30.46
N GLY A 12 24.14 19.78 29.79
CA GLY A 12 24.28 19.85 28.34
C GLY A 12 25.53 19.14 27.84
N ARG A 13 26.69 19.34 28.49
CA ARG A 13 27.95 18.64 28.14
C ARG A 13 27.83 17.11 28.27
N ARG A 14 27.11 16.60 29.25
CA ARG A 14 26.95 15.14 29.47
C ARG A 14 25.94 14.47 28.55
N THR A 15 24.97 15.24 28.05
CA THR A 15 23.85 14.75 27.24
C THR A 15 23.97 15.10 25.76
N GLY A 16 24.90 16.00 25.41
CA GLY A 16 25.02 16.55 24.06
C GLY A 16 23.92 17.56 23.72
N LEU A 17 23.08 17.95 24.68
CA LEU A 17 21.97 18.87 24.46
C LEU A 17 22.40 20.32 24.68
N SER A 18 21.99 21.19 23.76
CA SER A 18 22.16 22.64 23.95
C SER A 18 21.22 23.17 25.04
N ALA A 19 21.58 24.28 25.68
CA ALA A 19 20.70 24.96 26.62
C ALA A 19 19.34 25.36 25.98
N LYS A 20 19.33 25.63 24.67
CA LYS A 20 18.09 25.88 23.90
C LYS A 20 17.23 24.63 23.82
N ALA A 21 17.81 23.45 23.55
CA ALA A 21 17.09 22.18 23.52
C ALA A 21 16.52 21.83 24.90
N LEU A 22 17.29 22.02 25.97
CA LEU A 22 16.83 21.77 27.34
C LEU A 22 15.64 22.66 27.73
N ARG A 23 15.66 23.95 27.36
CA ARG A 23 14.50 24.85 27.55
C ARG A 23 13.30 24.42 26.71
N LEU A 24 13.52 24.00 25.47
CA LEU A 24 12.46 23.48 24.61
C LEU A 24 11.79 22.24 25.23
N TYR A 25 12.58 21.30 25.75
CA TYR A 25 12.07 20.08 26.37
C TYR A 25 11.38 20.33 27.72
N GLU A 26 11.76 21.38 28.43
CA GLU A 26 11.04 21.84 29.61
C GLU A 26 9.66 22.38 29.24
N VAL A 27 9.58 23.25 28.22
CA VAL A 27 8.30 23.80 27.73
C VAL A 27 7.39 22.69 27.21
N SER A 28 7.94 21.72 26.49
CA SER A 28 7.17 20.56 26.01
C SER A 28 6.86 19.52 27.08
N GLY A 29 7.32 19.71 28.32
CA GLY A 29 7.14 18.77 29.43
C GLY A 29 7.94 17.47 29.33
N LEU A 30 8.77 17.29 28.30
CA LEU A 30 9.58 16.10 28.06
C LEU A 30 10.68 15.91 29.10
N LEU A 31 11.30 17.01 29.52
CA LEU A 31 12.39 17.04 30.49
C LEU A 31 12.32 18.32 31.32
N ARG A 32 11.70 18.24 32.49
CA ARG A 32 11.67 19.35 33.45
C ARG A 32 12.97 19.38 34.27
N PRO A 33 13.50 20.55 34.64
CA PRO A 33 14.61 20.63 35.58
C PRO A 33 14.21 19.99 36.92
N ALA A 34 15.17 19.37 37.60
CA ALA A 34 14.98 18.82 38.95
C ALA A 34 14.66 19.92 39.98
N GLY A 35 15.15 21.14 39.74
CA GLY A 35 14.81 22.31 40.54
C GLY A 35 15.12 23.63 39.82
N VAL A 36 14.46 24.69 40.27
CA VAL A 36 14.75 26.06 39.86
C VAL A 36 15.07 26.86 41.12
N ASN A 37 16.25 27.48 41.16
CA ASN A 37 16.64 28.32 42.29
C ASN A 37 15.72 29.55 42.36
N PRO A 38 14.99 29.77 43.47
CA PRO A 38 13.97 30.81 43.54
C PRO A 38 14.53 32.24 43.55
N ALA A 39 15.78 32.43 43.99
CA ALA A 39 16.42 33.75 44.07
C ALA A 39 17.04 34.20 42.74
N THR A 40 17.42 33.25 41.87
CA THR A 40 18.21 33.54 40.65
C THR A 40 17.56 33.03 39.36
N GLY A 41 16.54 32.18 39.46
CA GLY A 41 15.92 31.51 38.31
C GLY A 41 16.79 30.44 37.64
N TYR A 42 17.95 30.09 38.22
CA TYR A 42 18.85 29.09 37.64
C TYR A 42 18.26 27.67 37.74
N ARG A 43 18.27 26.96 36.62
CA ARG A 43 17.82 25.57 36.49
C ARG A 43 18.91 24.59 36.89
N ARG A 44 18.51 23.56 37.63
CA ARG A 44 19.34 22.43 38.03
C ARG A 44 18.73 21.14 37.53
N TYR A 45 19.58 20.21 37.10
CA TYR A 45 19.20 18.90 36.61
C TYR A 45 19.90 17.82 37.42
N SER A 46 19.23 16.71 37.69
CA SER A 46 19.82 15.61 38.43
C SER A 46 20.62 14.67 37.52
N VAL A 47 21.52 13.87 38.08
CA VAL A 47 22.31 12.90 37.29
C VAL A 47 21.41 11.79 36.73
N GLU A 48 20.35 11.44 37.43
CA GLU A 48 19.35 10.43 37.03
C GLU A 48 18.58 10.85 35.77
N GLN A 49 18.51 12.16 35.49
CA GLN A 49 17.87 12.70 34.28
C GLN A 49 18.73 12.54 33.01
N VAL A 50 20.02 12.20 33.14
CA VAL A 50 20.96 12.12 32.01
C VAL A 50 20.53 11.05 31.00
N GLU A 51 20.13 9.86 31.45
CA GLU A 51 19.72 8.78 30.56
C GLU A 51 18.43 9.12 29.81
N ARG A 52 17.45 9.73 30.50
CA ARG A 52 16.24 10.24 29.84
C ARG A 52 16.57 11.28 28.78
N ALA A 53 17.47 12.22 29.08
CA ALA A 53 17.88 13.26 28.15
C ALA A 53 18.61 12.70 26.93
N ARG A 54 19.45 11.66 27.10
CA ARG A 54 20.09 10.94 26.00
C ARG A 54 19.07 10.23 25.11
N ARG A 55 18.09 9.54 25.70
CA ARG A 55 16.98 8.92 24.96
C ARG A 55 16.20 9.94 24.12
N ILE A 56 15.82 11.07 24.73
CA ILE A 56 15.15 12.17 24.00
C ILE A 56 16.02 12.67 22.84
N SER A 57 17.33 12.85 23.06
CA SER A 57 18.27 13.29 22.03
C SER A 57 18.32 12.32 20.85
N LEU A 58 18.47 11.01 21.11
CA LEU A 58 18.51 9.97 20.07
C LEU A 58 17.20 9.91 19.27
N LEU A 59 16.05 9.91 19.94
CA LEU A 59 14.75 9.93 19.25
C LEU A 59 14.58 11.17 18.37
N ARG A 60 15.08 12.33 18.82
CA ARG A 60 15.06 13.57 18.02
C ARG A 60 16.02 13.55 16.83
N GLN A 61 17.11 12.78 16.88
CA GLN A 61 17.97 12.56 15.71
C GLN A 61 17.30 11.70 14.62
N LEU A 62 16.27 10.93 14.99
CA LEU A 62 15.40 10.22 14.04
C LEU A 62 14.28 11.12 13.47
N ASP A 63 14.39 12.44 13.64
CA ASP A 63 13.36 13.43 13.30
C ASP A 63 11.99 13.24 14.01
N MET A 64 11.91 12.39 15.04
CA MET A 64 10.65 12.06 15.72
C MET A 64 10.04 13.29 16.41
N PRO A 65 8.81 13.72 16.09
CA PRO A 65 8.17 14.90 16.69
C PRO A 65 8.12 14.82 18.22
N LEU A 66 8.22 15.97 18.92
CA LEU A 66 8.30 16.00 20.39
C LEU A 66 7.09 15.35 21.09
N ALA A 67 5.90 15.47 20.51
CA ALA A 67 4.70 14.80 21.03
C ALA A 67 4.86 13.27 21.00
N VAL A 68 5.36 12.73 19.88
CA VAL A 68 5.60 11.30 19.71
C VAL A 68 6.74 10.82 20.63
N VAL A 69 7.79 11.62 20.83
CA VAL A 69 8.84 11.30 21.82
C VAL A 69 8.24 11.16 23.22
N ALA A 70 7.26 12.00 23.58
CA ALA A 70 6.60 11.93 24.88
C ALA A 70 5.79 10.62 25.02
N GLU A 71 5.06 10.25 23.98
CA GLU A 71 4.28 9.01 23.92
C GLU A 71 5.19 7.78 23.97
N VAL A 72 6.28 7.75 23.20
CA VAL A 72 7.25 6.64 23.20
C VAL A 72 7.85 6.49 24.60
N LEU A 73 8.28 7.56 25.25
CA LEU A 73 8.93 7.51 26.56
C LEU A 73 7.96 7.50 27.76
N ALA A 74 6.66 7.26 27.54
CA ALA A 74 5.69 7.12 28.61
C ALA A 74 5.70 5.68 29.19
N GLY A 75 5.49 5.53 30.49
CA GLY A 75 5.43 4.20 31.12
C GLY A 75 6.79 3.50 31.24
N THR A 76 6.77 2.18 31.09
CA THR A 76 7.93 1.29 31.27
C THR A 76 8.82 1.21 30.02
N ASP A 77 10.07 0.75 30.20
CA ASP A 77 11.02 0.58 29.09
C ASP A 77 10.51 -0.44 28.04
N THR A 78 9.78 -1.48 28.47
CA THR A 78 9.17 -2.47 27.55
C THR A 78 8.08 -1.83 26.68
N GLU A 79 7.20 -1.02 27.28
CA GLU A 79 6.17 -0.30 26.53
C GLU A 79 6.78 0.71 25.56
N ALA A 80 7.86 1.38 25.99
CA ALA A 80 8.59 2.31 25.14
C ALA A 80 9.23 1.63 23.93
N ALA A 81 9.84 0.45 24.11
CA ALA A 81 10.39 -0.34 23.01
C ALA A 81 9.30 -0.73 21.99
N ILE A 82 8.14 -1.21 22.46
CA ILE A 82 7.00 -1.56 21.59
C ILE A 82 6.51 -0.35 20.79
N ARG A 83 6.39 0.83 21.42
CA ARG A 83 5.96 2.05 20.71
C ARG A 83 7.02 2.53 19.71
N LEU A 84 8.30 2.42 20.05
CA LEU A 84 9.40 2.74 19.14
C LEU A 84 9.38 1.82 17.91
N ASP A 85 9.24 0.51 18.11
CA ASP A 85 9.19 -0.47 17.02
C ASP A 85 8.00 -0.21 16.09
N ARG A 86 6.81 0.06 16.64
CA ARG A 86 5.62 0.42 15.85
C ARG A 86 5.84 1.70 15.05
N TRP A 87 6.42 2.73 15.66
CA TRP A 87 6.72 3.98 14.97
C TRP A 87 7.73 3.75 13.83
N TRP A 88 8.77 2.95 14.07
CA TRP A 88 9.78 2.63 13.07
C TRP A 88 9.19 1.83 11.91
N GLN A 89 8.39 0.80 12.18
CA GLN A 89 7.69 0.01 11.16
C GLN A 89 6.79 0.88 10.28
N ALA A 90 6.05 1.83 10.87
CA ALA A 90 5.24 2.78 10.12
C ALA A 90 6.10 3.69 9.23
N ARG A 91 7.26 4.13 9.73
CA ARG A 91 8.20 4.97 8.97
C ARG A 91 8.83 4.21 7.80
N GLU A 92 9.20 2.95 8.00
CA GLU A 92 9.71 2.08 6.93
C GLU A 92 8.63 1.81 5.87
N ALA A 93 7.39 1.57 6.29
CA ALA A 93 6.26 1.41 5.36
C ALA A 93 6.05 2.67 4.51
N GLN A 94 6.08 3.85 5.13
CA GLN A 94 5.99 5.13 4.41
C GLN A 94 7.17 5.32 3.44
N ALA A 95 8.40 4.98 3.85
CA ALA A 95 9.57 5.07 2.98
C ALA A 95 9.46 4.14 1.77
N ARG A 96 8.97 2.90 1.94
CA ARG A 96 8.68 1.97 0.84
C ARG A 96 7.62 2.53 -0.12
N ALA A 97 6.53 3.10 0.39
CA ALA A 97 5.49 3.71 -0.44
C ALA A 97 6.01 4.92 -1.25
N HIS A 98 6.80 5.80 -0.62
CA HIS A 98 7.44 6.93 -1.31
C HIS A 98 8.45 6.46 -2.36
N ARG A 99 9.23 5.40 -2.07
CA ARG A 99 10.17 4.80 -3.01
C ARG A 99 9.46 4.32 -4.28
N ALA A 100 8.35 3.59 -4.12
CA ALA A 100 7.54 3.15 -5.26
C ALA A 100 7.00 4.33 -6.08
N SER A 101 6.57 5.41 -5.41
CA SER A 101 6.12 6.65 -6.08
C SER A 101 7.22 7.34 -6.88
N VAL A 102 8.43 7.40 -6.34
CA VAL A 102 9.61 7.94 -7.04
C VAL A 102 9.97 7.08 -8.24
N GLU A 103 9.92 5.75 -8.11
CA GLU A 103 10.21 4.82 -9.21
C GLU A 103 9.19 4.95 -10.35
N TYR A 104 7.90 5.02 -10.02
CA TYR A 104 6.84 5.29 -10.99
C TYR A 104 7.03 6.64 -11.69
N LEU A 105 7.21 7.73 -10.92
CA LEU A 105 7.41 9.06 -11.49
C LEU A 105 8.65 9.12 -12.38
N ARG A 106 9.73 8.45 -11.99
CA ARG A 106 10.94 8.35 -12.81
C ARG A 106 10.63 7.65 -14.13
N ALA A 107 9.94 6.51 -14.11
CA ALA A 107 9.57 5.77 -15.30
C ALA A 107 8.68 6.60 -16.23
N GLN A 108 7.72 7.36 -15.70
CA GLN A 108 6.91 8.29 -16.48
C GLN A 108 7.74 9.42 -17.11
N LEU A 109 8.61 10.07 -16.34
CA LEU A 109 9.47 11.14 -16.84
C LEU A 109 10.48 10.65 -17.89
N THR A 110 10.86 9.37 -17.83
CA THR A 110 11.76 8.72 -18.79
C THR A 110 11.03 7.80 -19.76
N ARG A 111 9.72 7.97 -19.97
CA ARG A 111 8.89 7.02 -20.76
C ARG A 111 9.39 6.80 -22.19
N ALA A 112 10.05 7.81 -22.78
CA ALA A 112 10.70 7.75 -24.09
C ALA A 112 12.17 7.26 -24.08
N ALA A 113 12.73 6.92 -22.91
CA ALA A 113 14.12 6.52 -22.79
C ALA A 113 14.30 5.00 -23.03
N PRO A 114 15.36 4.59 -23.74
CA PRO A 114 15.62 3.17 -24.06
C PRO A 114 15.98 2.30 -22.86
N ALA A 115 16.04 2.87 -21.64
CA ALA A 115 16.37 2.17 -20.40
C ALA A 115 15.13 1.70 -19.59
N ARG A 116 13.91 1.93 -20.08
CA ARG A 116 12.68 1.33 -19.52
C ARG A 116 12.69 -0.15 -19.88
N THR A 117 12.47 -1.02 -18.90
CA THR A 117 12.10 -2.42 -19.17
C THR A 117 10.57 -2.47 -19.16
N PRO A 118 9.91 -2.44 -20.32
CA PRO A 118 8.45 -2.52 -20.38
C PRO A 118 7.99 -3.92 -19.96
N TYR A 119 6.78 -4.01 -19.41
CA TYR A 119 6.03 -5.24 -19.32
C TYR A 119 5.70 -5.73 -20.74
N PRO A 120 6.16 -6.93 -21.13
CA PRO A 120 5.79 -7.50 -22.42
C PRO A 120 4.28 -7.72 -22.48
N ILE A 121 3.64 -7.24 -23.55
CA ILE A 121 2.20 -7.40 -23.77
C ILE A 121 1.96 -8.64 -24.62
N SER A 122 1.06 -9.51 -24.15
CA SER A 122 0.63 -10.71 -24.85
C SER A 122 -0.87 -10.65 -25.13
N LEU A 123 -1.28 -11.13 -26.30
CA LEU A 123 -2.70 -11.38 -26.58
C LEU A 123 -3.07 -12.77 -26.06
N ILE A 124 -4.08 -12.83 -25.20
CA ILE A 124 -4.52 -14.05 -24.53
C ILE A 124 -6.00 -14.28 -24.85
N ASP A 125 -6.30 -15.43 -25.46
CA ASP A 125 -7.68 -15.85 -25.67
C ASP A 125 -8.28 -16.42 -24.38
N ARG A 126 -9.47 -15.93 -24.04
CA ARG A 126 -10.22 -16.31 -22.84
C ARG A 126 -11.48 -17.06 -23.26
N PRO A 127 -11.77 -18.22 -22.64
CA PRO A 127 -12.96 -18.98 -22.99
C PRO A 127 -14.23 -18.29 -22.47
N ARG A 128 -15.37 -18.70 -23.04
CA ARG A 128 -16.68 -18.35 -22.50
C ARG A 128 -16.86 -19.03 -21.14
N LEU A 129 -17.15 -18.26 -20.09
CA LEU A 129 -17.28 -18.75 -18.72
C LEU A 129 -18.56 -18.25 -18.06
N LYS A 130 -19.12 -19.04 -17.16
CA LYS A 130 -20.18 -18.56 -16.27
C LYS A 130 -19.55 -17.93 -15.03
N VAL A 131 -20.01 -16.74 -14.67
CA VAL A 131 -19.42 -15.92 -13.61
C VAL A 131 -20.49 -15.46 -12.64
N ALA A 132 -20.15 -15.52 -11.34
CA ALA A 132 -20.86 -14.83 -10.28
C ALA A 132 -20.07 -13.55 -9.96
N ALA A 133 -20.77 -12.41 -9.87
CA ALA A 133 -20.12 -11.12 -9.69
C ALA A 133 -20.84 -10.23 -8.68
N ILE A 134 -20.06 -9.45 -7.93
CA ILE A 134 -20.53 -8.39 -7.04
C ILE A 134 -19.91 -7.07 -7.52
N THR A 135 -20.70 -6.00 -7.56
CA THR A 135 -20.21 -4.63 -7.80
C THR A 135 -20.22 -3.84 -6.50
N ARG A 136 -19.14 -3.11 -6.23
CA ARG A 136 -19.01 -2.18 -5.10
C ARG A 136 -18.26 -0.93 -5.50
N ASP A 137 -18.64 0.19 -4.92
CA ASP A 137 -17.84 1.41 -4.98
C ASP A 137 -16.72 1.33 -3.95
N CYS A 138 -15.52 1.74 -4.35
CA CYS A 138 -14.38 1.86 -3.43
C CYS A 138 -13.41 2.94 -3.90
N ASP A 139 -12.61 3.41 -2.95
CA ASP A 139 -11.44 4.23 -3.20
C ASP A 139 -10.17 3.37 -3.17
N GLN A 140 -9.02 4.00 -3.39
CA GLN A 140 -7.75 3.26 -3.40
C GLN A 140 -7.42 2.60 -2.05
N GLN A 141 -7.85 3.17 -0.93
CA GLN A 141 -7.55 2.63 0.41
C GLN A 141 -8.40 1.39 0.72
N SER A 142 -9.64 1.37 0.24
CA SER A 142 -10.61 0.31 0.47
C SER A 142 -10.63 -0.76 -0.63
N LEU A 143 -9.98 -0.53 -1.78
CA LEU A 143 -9.98 -1.48 -2.91
C LEU A 143 -9.61 -2.92 -2.52
N VAL A 144 -8.47 -3.11 -1.85
CA VAL A 144 -8.00 -4.44 -1.44
C VAL A 144 -8.97 -5.13 -0.47
N PRO A 145 -9.34 -4.53 0.69
CA PRO A 145 -10.27 -5.17 1.60
C PRO A 145 -11.65 -5.41 0.98
N THR A 146 -12.17 -4.48 0.16
CA THR A 146 -13.44 -4.66 -0.56
C THR A 146 -13.37 -5.84 -1.53
N THR A 147 -12.29 -5.95 -2.30
CA THR A 147 -12.10 -7.04 -3.25
C THR A 147 -12.07 -8.40 -2.56
N LEU A 148 -11.29 -8.52 -1.47
CA LEU A 148 -11.17 -9.77 -0.72
C LEU A 148 -12.50 -10.16 -0.07
N ALA A 149 -13.23 -9.19 0.49
CA ALA A 149 -14.55 -9.44 1.08
C ALA A 149 -15.55 -9.93 0.03
N CYS A 150 -15.65 -9.26 -1.12
CA CYS A 150 -16.56 -9.66 -2.21
C CYS A 150 -16.22 -11.05 -2.75
N ALA A 151 -14.93 -11.35 -2.97
CA ALA A 151 -14.51 -12.66 -3.45
C ALA A 151 -14.85 -13.78 -2.46
N ALA A 152 -14.64 -13.56 -1.15
CA ALA A 152 -14.99 -14.50 -0.11
C ALA A 152 -16.52 -14.71 0.00
N GLU A 153 -17.29 -13.65 -0.17
CA GLU A 153 -18.77 -13.71 -0.19
C GLU A 153 -19.28 -14.54 -1.37
N ILE A 154 -18.76 -14.30 -2.58
CA ILE A 154 -19.12 -15.07 -3.78
C ILE A 154 -18.72 -16.54 -3.60
N ASP A 155 -17.51 -16.83 -3.13
CA ASP A 155 -17.04 -18.21 -2.92
C ASP A 155 -17.94 -18.96 -1.91
N ALA A 156 -18.24 -18.33 -0.77
CA ALA A 156 -19.13 -18.91 0.23
C ALA A 156 -20.53 -19.17 -0.32
N TYR A 157 -21.09 -18.22 -1.09
CA TYR A 157 -22.39 -18.35 -1.74
C TYR A 157 -22.43 -19.54 -2.71
N LEU A 158 -21.45 -19.63 -3.60
CA LEU A 158 -21.35 -20.70 -4.58
C LEU A 158 -21.24 -22.06 -3.90
N ARG A 159 -20.36 -22.20 -2.91
CA ARG A 159 -20.17 -23.46 -2.18
C ARG A 159 -21.42 -23.89 -1.43
N ALA A 160 -22.13 -22.95 -0.79
CA ALA A 160 -23.38 -23.24 -0.09
C ALA A 160 -24.47 -23.78 -1.04
N ALA A 161 -24.47 -23.33 -2.30
CA ALA A 161 -25.37 -23.81 -3.34
C ALA A 161 -24.89 -25.10 -4.04
N GLY A 162 -23.75 -25.67 -3.62
CA GLY A 162 -23.16 -26.86 -4.26
C GLY A 162 -22.53 -26.59 -5.63
N ALA A 163 -22.27 -25.32 -5.95
CA ALA A 163 -21.53 -24.91 -7.13
C ALA A 163 -20.02 -24.84 -6.83
N GLU A 164 -19.21 -24.99 -7.87
CA GLU A 164 -17.76 -25.08 -7.75
C GLU A 164 -17.09 -23.89 -8.46
N PRO A 165 -16.38 -23.01 -7.72
CA PRO A 165 -15.53 -21.98 -8.30
C PRO A 165 -14.43 -22.61 -9.17
N VAL A 166 -14.19 -22.04 -10.35
CA VAL A 166 -13.19 -22.53 -11.30
C VAL A 166 -12.46 -21.36 -11.95
N GLY A 167 -11.26 -21.63 -12.46
CA GLY A 167 -10.49 -20.64 -13.21
C GLY A 167 -10.01 -19.47 -12.33
N GLU A 168 -9.77 -18.35 -13.00
CA GLU A 168 -9.11 -17.19 -12.41
C GLU A 168 -10.13 -16.12 -12.03
N ARG A 169 -10.01 -15.59 -10.81
CA ARG A 169 -10.82 -14.45 -10.37
C ARG A 169 -10.33 -13.18 -11.06
N TRP A 170 -11.22 -12.22 -11.21
CA TRP A 170 -10.86 -10.93 -11.78
C TRP A 170 -11.59 -9.76 -11.13
N ILE A 171 -11.05 -8.57 -11.34
CA ILE A 171 -11.65 -7.29 -10.98
C ILE A 171 -11.80 -6.47 -12.27
N LEU A 172 -12.98 -5.96 -12.56
CA LEU A 172 -13.20 -4.96 -13.62
C LEU A 172 -13.28 -3.58 -12.97
N PHE A 173 -12.67 -2.59 -13.63
CA PHE A 173 -12.68 -1.21 -13.17
C PHE A 173 -13.58 -0.38 -14.10
N HIS A 174 -14.74 0.05 -13.59
CA HIS A 174 -15.71 0.88 -14.35
C HIS A 174 -15.38 2.39 -14.30
N GLY A 175 -14.30 2.75 -13.61
CA GLY A 175 -13.78 4.10 -13.50
C GLY A 175 -12.40 4.09 -12.83
N HIS A 176 -11.82 5.28 -12.65
CA HIS A 176 -10.51 5.41 -12.02
C HIS A 176 -10.64 5.40 -10.50
N VAL A 177 -10.14 4.33 -9.87
CA VAL A 177 -9.93 4.27 -8.42
C VAL A 177 -8.66 5.06 -8.11
N THR A 178 -8.80 6.18 -7.41
CA THR A 178 -7.67 7.05 -7.04
C THR A 178 -7.71 7.35 -5.53
N PRO A 179 -6.67 8.01 -4.95
CA PRO A 179 -6.75 8.46 -3.57
C PRO A 179 -7.86 9.49 -3.32
N ASP A 180 -8.27 10.22 -4.36
CA ASP A 180 -9.16 11.38 -4.27
C ASP A 180 -10.55 11.12 -4.90
N SER A 181 -10.80 9.91 -5.42
CA SER A 181 -12.06 9.54 -6.06
C SER A 181 -12.41 8.07 -5.86
N GLU A 182 -13.69 7.82 -5.59
CA GLU A 182 -14.29 6.49 -5.64
C GLU A 182 -14.62 6.09 -7.07
N ALA A 183 -14.53 4.79 -7.36
CA ALA A 183 -15.06 4.21 -8.58
C ALA A 183 -15.69 2.83 -8.31
N SER A 184 -16.63 2.45 -9.16
CA SER A 184 -17.24 1.13 -9.11
C SER A 184 -16.26 0.08 -9.64
N VAL A 185 -16.02 -0.94 -8.85
CA VAL A 185 -15.29 -2.15 -9.24
C VAL A 185 -16.23 -3.34 -9.21
N GLU A 186 -16.01 -4.27 -10.12
CA GLU A 186 -16.78 -5.50 -10.19
C GLU A 186 -15.85 -6.70 -10.00
N ILE A 187 -16.14 -7.51 -8.99
CA ILE A 187 -15.35 -8.69 -8.63
C ILE A 187 -16.07 -9.90 -9.21
N GLY A 188 -15.39 -10.64 -10.08
CA GLY A 188 -15.93 -11.82 -10.75
C GLY A 188 -15.22 -13.11 -10.35
N LEU A 189 -16.01 -14.13 -10.02
CA LEU A 189 -15.55 -15.49 -9.77
C LEU A 189 -16.19 -16.45 -10.79
N PRO A 190 -15.42 -17.04 -11.72
CA PRO A 190 -15.97 -18.05 -12.61
C PRO A 190 -16.32 -19.34 -11.85
N PHE A 191 -17.35 -20.06 -12.31
CA PHE A 191 -17.84 -21.23 -11.60
C PHE A 191 -18.61 -22.23 -12.50
N THR A 192 -18.73 -23.46 -12.03
CA THR A 192 -19.58 -24.52 -12.62
C THR A 192 -20.71 -24.92 -11.65
N GLY A 193 -21.76 -25.59 -12.14
CA GLY A 193 -22.95 -25.94 -11.34
C GLY A 193 -24.17 -25.09 -11.70
N SER A 194 -25.14 -24.93 -10.80
CA SER A 194 -26.30 -24.06 -10.99
C SER A 194 -26.57 -23.29 -9.71
N VAL A 195 -26.73 -21.97 -9.81
CA VAL A 195 -27.08 -21.08 -8.71
C VAL A 195 -28.02 -20.02 -9.24
N GLU A 196 -28.94 -19.54 -8.41
CA GLU A 196 -29.79 -18.40 -8.74
C GLU A 196 -29.03 -17.09 -8.44
N PRO A 197 -29.36 -15.96 -9.07
CA PRO A 197 -28.85 -14.67 -8.63
C PRO A 197 -29.48 -14.25 -7.28
N THR A 198 -28.81 -13.33 -6.59
CA THR A 198 -29.37 -12.62 -5.42
C THR A 198 -29.48 -11.13 -5.73
N ASP A 199 -29.92 -10.32 -4.75
CA ASP A 199 -29.93 -8.86 -4.90
C ASP A 199 -28.51 -8.28 -5.08
N ASP A 200 -27.49 -8.94 -4.52
CA ASP A 200 -26.10 -8.49 -4.54
C ASP A 200 -25.20 -9.25 -5.53
N ILE A 201 -25.50 -10.54 -5.79
CA ILE A 201 -24.69 -11.43 -6.62
C ILE A 201 -25.39 -11.65 -7.96
N LEU A 202 -24.80 -11.09 -9.01
CA LEU A 202 -25.25 -11.28 -10.38
C LEU A 202 -24.62 -12.55 -10.96
N ILE A 203 -25.42 -13.37 -11.66
CA ILE A 203 -24.95 -14.51 -12.43
C ILE A 203 -25.07 -14.20 -13.93
N ARG A 204 -23.98 -14.34 -14.67
CA ARG A 204 -24.00 -14.16 -16.14
C ARG A 204 -23.02 -15.08 -16.87
N ILE A 205 -23.14 -15.07 -18.19
CA ILE A 205 -22.13 -15.65 -19.09
C ILE A 205 -21.20 -14.53 -19.54
N GLU A 206 -19.92 -14.65 -19.18
CA GLU A 206 -18.85 -13.86 -19.77
C GLU A 206 -18.50 -14.48 -21.13
N PRO A 207 -18.57 -13.72 -22.25
CA PRO A 207 -18.27 -14.26 -23.57
C PRO A 207 -16.80 -14.64 -23.72
N ALA A 208 -16.51 -15.52 -24.68
CA ALA A 208 -15.14 -15.72 -25.12
C ALA A 208 -14.61 -14.40 -25.71
N GLN A 209 -13.37 -14.05 -25.37
CA GLN A 209 -12.78 -12.77 -25.76
C GLN A 209 -11.25 -12.85 -25.79
N THR A 210 -10.62 -12.02 -26.59
CA THR A 210 -9.16 -11.81 -26.56
C THR A 210 -8.84 -10.63 -25.64
N VAL A 211 -7.82 -10.77 -24.80
CA VAL A 211 -7.31 -9.67 -23.96
C VAL A 211 -5.86 -9.37 -24.27
N ALA A 212 -5.49 -8.09 -24.35
CA ALA A 212 -4.11 -7.65 -24.31
C ALA A 212 -3.67 -7.53 -22.85
N ALA A 213 -2.65 -8.29 -22.44
CA ALA A 213 -2.30 -8.48 -21.04
C ALA A 213 -0.80 -8.29 -20.77
N ALA A 214 -0.51 -7.55 -19.70
CA ALA A 214 0.79 -7.48 -19.04
C ALA A 214 0.80 -8.39 -17.81
N THR A 215 1.80 -9.27 -17.69
CA THR A 215 2.01 -10.09 -16.48
C THR A 215 2.74 -9.29 -15.41
N VAL A 216 2.15 -9.16 -14.24
CA VAL A 216 2.69 -8.39 -13.11
C VAL A 216 3.02 -9.33 -11.95
N SER A 217 4.16 -9.09 -11.30
CA SER A 217 4.58 -9.85 -10.13
C SER A 217 3.85 -9.41 -8.86
N ARG A 218 3.90 -10.24 -7.81
CA ARG A 218 3.29 -9.90 -6.51
C ARG A 218 3.84 -8.59 -5.92
N GLY A 219 5.13 -8.31 -6.09
CA GLY A 219 5.77 -7.09 -5.59
C GLY A 219 5.36 -5.83 -6.36
N ASP A 220 4.87 -5.99 -7.59
CA ASP A 220 4.63 -4.89 -8.52
C ASP A 220 3.13 -4.59 -8.70
N CYS A 221 2.24 -5.46 -8.21
CA CYS A 221 0.79 -5.36 -8.36
C CYS A 221 0.12 -4.34 -7.41
N PHE A 222 0.87 -3.38 -6.86
CA PHE A 222 0.32 -2.31 -6.03
C PHE A 222 0.58 -0.95 -6.66
N TYR A 223 -0.34 -0.02 -6.41
CA TYR A 223 -0.13 1.37 -6.73
C TYR A 223 1.11 1.92 -5.99
N PRO A 224 1.92 2.78 -6.64
CA PRO A 224 1.76 3.26 -8.02
C PRO A 224 2.42 2.36 -9.07
N LYS A 225 3.18 1.34 -8.67
CA LYS A 225 4.01 0.56 -9.58
C LYS A 225 3.19 -0.20 -10.62
N ILE A 226 2.01 -0.71 -10.25
CA ILE A 226 1.09 -1.40 -11.17
C ILE A 226 0.66 -0.52 -12.34
N MET A 227 0.64 0.80 -12.18
CA MET A 227 0.25 1.73 -13.25
C MET A 227 1.18 1.67 -14.46
N LEU A 228 2.43 1.21 -14.28
CA LEU A 228 3.34 0.97 -15.41
C LEU A 228 2.83 -0.14 -16.35
N ALA A 229 2.19 -1.17 -15.80
CA ALA A 229 1.60 -2.23 -16.61
C ALA A 229 0.35 -1.72 -17.36
N TYR A 230 -0.47 -0.87 -16.74
CA TYR A 230 -1.57 -0.17 -17.42
C TYR A 230 -1.05 0.71 -18.56
N ASP A 231 -0.04 1.54 -18.29
CA ASP A 231 0.61 2.40 -19.29
C ASP A 231 1.14 1.58 -20.48
N ASP A 232 1.79 0.44 -20.21
CA ASP A 232 2.37 -0.43 -21.24
C ASP A 232 1.29 -1.13 -22.09
N VAL A 233 0.17 -1.56 -21.48
CA VAL A 233 -0.99 -2.09 -22.20
C VAL A 233 -1.59 -1.00 -23.08
N GLU A 234 -1.85 0.20 -22.55
CA GLU A 234 -2.42 1.32 -23.31
C GLU A 234 -1.53 1.76 -24.48
N ASP A 235 -0.21 1.83 -24.27
CA ASP A 235 0.76 2.10 -25.33
C ASP A 235 0.70 1.03 -26.41
N HIS A 236 0.69 -0.25 -26.03
CA HIS A 236 0.60 -1.34 -26.99
C HIS A 236 -0.70 -1.30 -27.81
N LEU A 237 -1.83 -1.03 -27.17
CA LEU A 237 -3.12 -0.88 -27.85
C LEU A 237 -3.06 0.25 -28.89
N ARG A 238 -2.52 1.41 -28.49
CA ARG A 238 -2.37 2.58 -29.37
C ARG A 238 -1.44 2.30 -30.55
N ASP A 239 -0.26 1.74 -30.28
CA ASP A 239 0.79 1.51 -31.26
C ASP A 239 0.40 0.44 -32.30
N ASN A 240 -0.46 -0.50 -31.92
CA ASN A 240 -0.96 -1.57 -32.79
C ASN A 240 -2.38 -1.33 -33.31
N GLY A 241 -3.00 -0.19 -32.99
CA GLY A 241 -4.35 0.16 -33.44
C GLY A 241 -5.45 -0.79 -32.96
N LEU A 242 -5.28 -1.41 -31.78
CA LEU A 242 -6.24 -2.34 -31.19
C LEU A 242 -7.42 -1.57 -30.56
N VAL A 243 -8.64 -2.02 -30.86
CA VAL A 243 -9.88 -1.43 -30.32
C VAL A 243 -10.30 -2.18 -29.06
N THR A 244 -10.54 -1.44 -27.98
CA THR A 244 -11.00 -2.00 -26.71
C THR A 244 -12.49 -2.33 -26.72
N THR A 245 -12.89 -3.48 -26.20
CA THR A 245 -14.29 -3.94 -26.18
C THR A 245 -14.96 -3.83 -24.81
N GLY A 246 -14.26 -3.34 -23.80
CA GLY A 246 -14.76 -3.24 -22.44
C GLY A 246 -13.76 -2.59 -21.48
N PRO A 247 -14.09 -2.53 -20.18
CA PRO A 247 -13.22 -1.92 -19.17
C PRO A 247 -11.95 -2.75 -18.93
N PRO A 248 -10.89 -2.11 -18.40
CA PRO A 248 -9.70 -2.81 -17.96
C PRO A 248 -10.02 -3.77 -16.80
N ARG A 249 -9.22 -4.83 -16.71
CA ARG A 249 -9.38 -5.86 -15.70
C ARG A 249 -8.05 -6.33 -15.13
N GLU A 250 -8.07 -6.66 -13.85
CA GLU A 250 -6.98 -7.39 -13.19
C GLU A 250 -7.40 -8.85 -13.03
N ILE A 251 -6.63 -9.77 -13.61
CA ILE A 251 -6.93 -11.21 -13.62
C ILE A 251 -5.91 -11.92 -12.74
N TYR A 252 -6.35 -12.59 -11.69
CA TYR A 252 -5.50 -13.19 -10.68
C TYR A 252 -5.44 -14.71 -10.88
N PHE A 253 -4.25 -15.20 -11.21
CA PHE A 253 -4.01 -16.62 -11.56
C PHE A 253 -3.13 -17.36 -10.55
N ALA A 254 -2.66 -16.68 -9.50
CA ALA A 254 -1.91 -17.28 -8.41
C ALA A 254 -2.48 -16.87 -7.04
N GLU A 255 -2.24 -17.70 -6.02
CA GLU A 255 -2.67 -17.45 -4.65
C GLU A 255 -1.61 -16.67 -3.87
N TRP A 256 -2.03 -15.57 -3.22
CA TRP A 256 -1.12 -14.59 -2.61
C TRP A 256 -0.07 -15.20 -1.67
N CYS A 257 -0.49 -16.16 -0.85
CA CYS A 257 0.34 -16.76 0.20
C CYS A 257 1.35 -17.78 -0.33
N ASP A 258 1.20 -18.23 -1.58
CA ASP A 258 2.00 -19.33 -2.14
C ASP A 258 3.20 -18.83 -2.96
N ILE A 259 3.35 -17.52 -3.10
CA ILE A 259 4.31 -16.89 -4.02
C ILE A 259 5.13 -15.76 -3.37
N THR A 260 6.32 -15.51 -3.90
CA THR A 260 7.23 -14.43 -3.47
C THR A 260 6.97 -13.12 -4.23
N ASP A 261 7.62 -12.01 -3.82
CA ASP A 261 7.44 -10.70 -4.49
C ASP A 261 7.87 -10.72 -5.97
N ALA A 262 8.78 -11.61 -6.36
CA ALA A 262 9.29 -11.70 -7.72
C ALA A 262 8.41 -12.56 -8.64
N ASP A 263 7.53 -13.38 -8.06
CA ASP A 263 6.76 -14.35 -8.83
C ASP A 263 5.57 -13.68 -9.54
N PRO A 264 5.21 -14.14 -10.76
CA PRO A 264 4.00 -13.71 -11.45
C PRO A 264 2.75 -13.94 -10.60
N PHE A 265 1.87 -12.94 -10.54
CA PHE A 265 0.68 -12.99 -9.69
C PHE A 265 -0.63 -12.73 -10.44
N MET A 266 -0.61 -11.73 -11.33
CA MET A 266 -1.83 -11.28 -12.01
C MET A 266 -1.53 -10.67 -13.39
N HIS A 267 -2.56 -10.54 -14.23
CA HIS A 267 -2.51 -9.80 -15.48
C HIS A 267 -3.26 -8.49 -15.38
N VAL A 268 -2.60 -7.36 -15.70
CA VAL A 268 -3.32 -6.14 -16.08
C VAL A 268 -3.72 -6.34 -17.52
N ALA A 269 -5.01 -6.34 -17.80
CA ALA A 269 -5.54 -6.76 -19.09
C ALA A 269 -6.62 -5.81 -19.60
N MET A 270 -6.64 -5.61 -20.92
CA MET A 270 -7.69 -4.89 -21.62
C MET A 270 -8.34 -5.81 -22.66
N PRO A 271 -9.67 -5.98 -22.66
CA PRO A 271 -10.36 -6.74 -23.69
C PRO A 271 -10.30 -5.99 -25.02
N VAL A 272 -10.01 -6.70 -26.11
CA VAL A 272 -9.84 -6.14 -27.45
C VAL A 272 -10.69 -6.86 -28.49
N GLU A 273 -10.98 -6.19 -29.61
CA GLU A 273 -11.57 -6.86 -30.76
C GLU A 273 -10.61 -7.91 -31.30
N THR A 274 -11.11 -9.13 -31.52
CA THR A 274 -10.34 -10.16 -32.21
C THR A 274 -10.13 -9.70 -33.65
N ILE A 275 -8.87 -9.58 -34.08
CA ILE A 275 -8.56 -9.40 -35.49
C ILE A 275 -9.00 -10.69 -36.19
N MET A 276 -10.16 -10.66 -36.85
CA MET A 276 -10.47 -11.70 -37.81
C MET A 276 -9.41 -11.57 -38.89
N GLU A 277 -8.47 -12.52 -38.96
CA GLU A 277 -7.67 -12.68 -40.17
C GLU A 277 -8.66 -12.72 -41.32
N SER A 278 -8.63 -11.70 -42.17
CA SER A 278 -9.44 -11.68 -43.38
C SER A 278 -9.08 -12.94 -44.14
N GLU A 279 -10.00 -13.91 -44.19
CA GLU A 279 -9.92 -15.03 -45.11
C GLU A 279 -9.71 -14.42 -46.49
N THR A 280 -8.47 -14.48 -46.95
CA THR A 280 -8.10 -14.06 -48.30
C THR A 280 -8.73 -15.09 -49.21
N ARG A 281 -9.86 -14.69 -49.78
CA ARG A 281 -10.64 -15.47 -50.74
C ARG A 281 -10.05 -15.33 -52.15
#